data_AF-A0A645A7E8-F1
#
_entry.id   AF-A0A645A7E8-F1
#
_cell.length_a   1.000
_cell.length_b   1.000
_cell.length_c   1.000
_cell.angle_alpha   90.00
_cell.angle_beta   90.00
_cell.angle_gamma   90.00
#
_symmetry.space_group_name_H-M   'P 1'
#
loop_
_entity.id
_entity.type
_entity.pdbx_description
1 polymer ?
#
loop_
_entity_poly.entity_id
_entity_poly.type
_entity_poly.pdbx_seq_one_letter_code
_entity_poly.pdbx_strand_id
1 'polypeptide(L)'
;MYKIACTRKEASCIIGNFFGELVPICEYCKGLEDDELLLLTTDGLLVRDEGRADFRGHSSITGEPAEIKLTDYGFEFFGDITEITRIRETRCLYIGQQNHTPKEG
;
A
#
# COMPACT_ATOMS: atom_id res chain seq x y z
N MET A 1 1.42 -13.29 -10.28
CA MET A 1 0.32 -12.47 -9.74
C MET A 1 0.06 -12.95 -8.32
N TYR A 2 0.05 -12.03 -7.36
CA TYR A 2 -0.16 -12.31 -5.95
C TYR A 2 -1.36 -11.51 -5.44
N LYS A 3 -2.21 -12.13 -4.62
CA LYS A 3 -3.35 -11.48 -3.98
C LYS A 3 -2.94 -10.99 -2.60
N ILE A 4 -3.00 -9.67 -2.40
CA ILE A 4 -2.63 -9.04 -1.14
C ILE A 4 -3.90 -8.57 -0.46
N ALA A 5 -4.25 -9.23 0.64
CA ALA A 5 -5.39 -8.83 1.47
C ALA A 5 -4.96 -7.69 2.41
N CYS A 6 -5.64 -6.56 2.29
CA CYS A 6 -5.35 -5.36 3.07
C CYS A 6 -6.53 -4.38 3.01
N THR A 7 -6.62 -3.46 3.96
CA THR A 7 -7.57 -2.33 3.90
C THR A 7 -7.14 -1.33 2.83
N ARG A 8 -8.00 -0.38 2.44
CA ARG A 8 -7.59 0.69 1.48
C ARG A 8 -6.55 1.61 2.09
N LYS A 9 -6.63 1.84 3.39
CA LYS A 9 -5.60 2.52 4.17
C LYS A 9 -4.25 1.80 4.11
N GLU A 10 -4.22 0.49 4.35
CA GLU A 10 -3.00 -0.31 4.25
C GLU A 10 -2.49 -0.33 2.80
N ALA A 11 -3.38 -0.45 1.81
CA ALA A 11 -3.02 -0.37 0.39
C ALA A 11 -2.35 0.97 0.05
N SER A 12 -2.87 2.09 0.56
CA SER A 12 -2.26 3.41 0.37
C SER A 12 -0.80 3.44 0.86
N CYS A 13 -0.58 2.89 2.05
CA CYS A 13 0.73 2.89 2.68
C CYS A 13 1.67 1.86 2.00
N ILE A 14 1.18 0.73 1.46
CA ILE A 14 2.00 -0.21 0.66
C ILE A 14 2.34 0.40 -0.71
N ILE A 15 1.34 0.82 -1.49
CA ILE A 15 1.49 1.33 -2.85
C ILE A 15 2.38 2.59 -2.86
N GLY A 16 2.17 3.50 -1.90
CA GLY A 16 2.96 4.73 -1.77
C GLY A 16 4.42 4.52 -1.35
N ASN A 17 4.76 3.37 -0.77
CA ASN A 17 6.15 2.97 -0.53
C ASN A 17 6.72 2.12 -1.67
N PHE A 18 5.86 1.49 -2.47
CA PHE A 18 6.25 0.59 -3.53
C PHE A 18 6.65 1.32 -4.82
N PHE A 19 5.84 2.26 -5.31
CA PHE A 19 6.16 2.98 -6.55
C PHE A 19 7.12 4.14 -6.28
N GLY A 20 8.22 4.21 -7.03
CA GLY A 20 9.20 5.31 -6.94
C GLY A 20 8.64 6.67 -7.39
N GLU A 21 7.54 6.66 -8.14
CA GLU A 21 6.79 7.85 -8.56
C GLU A 21 5.93 8.45 -7.43
N LEU A 22 5.78 7.73 -6.32
CA LEU A 22 4.95 8.12 -5.18
C LEU A 22 5.80 8.49 -3.97
N VAL A 23 5.24 9.37 -3.15
CA VAL A 23 5.78 9.73 -1.84
C VAL A 23 5.06 8.90 -0.78
N PRO A 24 5.78 8.31 0.19
CA PRO A 24 5.17 7.62 1.31
C PRO A 24 4.22 8.53 2.08
N ILE A 25 2.96 8.10 2.23
CA ILE A 25 1.93 8.89 2.91
C ILE A 25 1.96 8.76 4.44
N CYS A 26 3.11 8.42 5.05
CA CYS A 26 3.22 8.12 6.47
C CYS A 26 2.68 9.23 7.38
N GLU A 27 2.82 10.49 6.98
CA GLU A 27 2.29 11.66 7.72
C GLU A 27 0.76 11.76 7.67
N TYR A 28 0.14 11.19 6.63
CA TYR A 28 -1.32 11.20 6.43
C TYR A 28 -1.98 9.89 6.85
N CYS A 29 -1.23 8.78 6.90
CA CYS A 29 -1.72 7.41 7.15
C CYS A 29 -2.52 7.32 8.47
N LYS A 30 -2.19 8.11 9.51
CA LYS A 30 -2.93 8.10 10.80
C LYS A 30 -4.35 8.68 10.71
N GLY A 31 -4.60 9.62 9.80
CA GLY A 31 -5.88 10.31 9.67
C GLY A 31 -6.83 9.68 8.65
N LEU A 32 -6.42 8.61 7.98
CA LEU A 32 -7.25 7.89 7.03
C LEU A 32 -8.11 6.85 7.73
N GLU A 33 -9.37 6.75 7.31
CA GLU A 33 -10.25 5.64 7.63
C GLU A 33 -9.84 4.39 6.84
N ASP A 34 -10.21 3.19 7.31
CA ASP A 34 -9.74 1.93 6.72
C ASP A 34 -10.18 1.73 5.25
N ASP A 35 -11.29 2.33 4.84
CA ASP A 35 -11.86 2.26 3.49
C ASP A 35 -11.42 3.39 2.56
N GLU A 36 -10.58 4.31 3.02
CA GLU A 36 -10.03 5.41 2.21
C GLU A 36 -8.70 5.03 1.54
N LEU A 37 -8.56 5.38 0.25
CA LEU A 37 -7.29 5.31 -0.48
C LEU A 37 -6.72 6.73 -0.70
N LEU A 38 -5.45 6.92 -0.37
CA LEU A 38 -4.70 8.15 -0.62
C LEU A 38 -3.33 7.85 -1.23
N LEU A 39 -3.04 8.43 -2.41
CA LEU A 39 -1.72 8.38 -3.04
C LEU A 39 -1.24 9.80 -3.34
N LEU A 40 0.06 10.03 -3.16
CA LEU A 40 0.73 11.31 -3.40
C LEU A 40 1.90 11.09 -4.34
N THR A 41 1.99 11.86 -5.42
CA THR A 41 3.13 11.80 -6.35
C THR A 41 4.30 12.65 -5.85
N THR A 42 5.50 12.41 -6.40
CA THR A 42 6.71 13.21 -6.12
C THR A 42 6.53 14.71 -6.36
N ASP A 43 5.69 15.08 -7.32
CA ASP A 43 5.40 16.48 -7.67
C ASP A 43 4.17 17.05 -6.93
N GLY A 44 3.64 16.33 -5.95
CA GLY A 44 2.56 16.81 -5.07
C GLY A 44 1.14 16.61 -5.61
N LEU A 45 0.94 15.80 -6.65
CA LEU A 45 -0.40 15.43 -7.11
C LEU A 45 -1.02 14.42 -6.14
N LEU A 46 -2.22 14.71 -5.66
CA LEU A 46 -2.98 13.87 -4.74
C LEU A 46 -4.10 13.13 -5.47
N VAL A 47 -4.17 11.82 -5.29
CA VAL A 47 -5.22 10.95 -5.84
C VAL A 47 -6.00 10.28 -4.71
N ARG A 48 -7.34 10.33 -4.80
CA ARG A 48 -8.28 9.66 -3.91
C ARG A 48 -9.25 8.84 -4.74
N ASP A 49 -9.42 7.58 -4.39
CA ASP A 49 -10.30 6.64 -5.09
C ASP A 49 -11.26 5.96 -4.12
N GLU A 50 -12.49 5.69 -4.59
CA GLU A 50 -13.55 5.03 -3.83
C GLU A 50 -13.93 3.65 -4.40
N GLY A 51 -13.24 3.16 -5.45
CA GLY A 51 -13.75 2.09 -6.29
C GLY A 51 -12.74 1.02 -6.67
N ARG A 52 -12.06 1.19 -7.80
CA ARG A 52 -11.08 0.26 -8.39
C ARG A 52 -10.16 1.07 -9.30
N ALA A 53 -8.87 0.81 -9.25
CA ALA A 53 -7.87 1.50 -10.06
C ALA A 53 -6.69 0.57 -10.40
N ASP A 54 -6.07 0.81 -11.56
CA ASP A 54 -4.84 0.15 -12.00
C ASP A 54 -3.68 1.15 -11.91
N PHE A 55 -2.58 0.74 -11.28
CA PHE A 55 -1.36 1.53 -11.15
C PHE A 55 -0.22 0.83 -11.86
N ARG A 56 0.54 1.59 -12.63
CA ARG A 56 1.77 1.15 -13.29
C ARG A 56 2.87 2.17 -13.02
N GLY A 57 4.04 1.66 -12.69
CA GLY A 57 5.21 2.46 -12.34
C GLY A 57 6.42 1.56 -12.12
N HIS A 58 7.40 2.08 -11.41
CA HIS A 58 8.64 1.37 -11.12
C HIS A 58 8.77 1.10 -9.63
N SER A 59 9.27 -0.07 -9.27
CA SER A 59 9.62 -0.35 -7.88
C SER A 59 10.62 0.67 -7.35
N SER A 60 10.35 1.20 -6.15
CA SER A 60 11.25 2.06 -5.41
C SER A 60 12.50 1.33 -4.89
N ILE A 61 12.47 -0.02 -4.88
CA ILE A 61 13.54 -0.87 -4.36
C ILE A 61 14.46 -1.34 -5.50
N THR A 62 13.88 -1.86 -6.58
CA THR A 62 14.64 -2.48 -7.69
C THR A 62 14.68 -1.63 -8.96
N GLY A 63 13.77 -0.67 -9.11
CA GLY A 63 13.59 0.10 -10.35
C GLY A 63 12.89 -0.67 -11.47
N GLU A 64 12.52 -1.94 -11.26
CA GLU A 64 11.82 -2.74 -12.27
C GLU A 64 10.36 -2.29 -12.43
N PRO A 65 9.80 -2.36 -13.66
CA PRO A 65 8.40 -2.02 -13.89
C PRO A 65 7.46 -3.01 -13.18
N ALA A 66 6.39 -2.49 -12.60
CA ALA A 66 5.41 -3.29 -11.86
C ALA A 66 3.98 -2.75 -12.03
N GLU A 67 3.01 -3.62 -11.76
CA GLU A 67 1.58 -3.31 -11.87
C GLU A 67 0.83 -3.73 -10.61
N ILE A 68 -0.07 -2.86 -10.15
CA ILE A 68 -0.99 -3.11 -9.02
C ILE A 68 -2.42 -2.84 -9.48
N LYS A 69 -3.34 -3.76 -9.16
CA LYS A 69 -4.77 -3.58 -9.40
C LYS A 69 -5.53 -3.56 -8.08
N LEU A 70 -6.18 -2.46 -7.76
CA LEU A 70 -7.06 -2.39 -6.61
C LEU A 70 -8.32 -3.22 -6.81
N THR A 71 -8.70 -3.90 -5.74
CA THR A 71 -9.85 -4.78 -5.67
C THR A 71 -10.58 -4.56 -4.35
N ASP A 72 -11.77 -5.14 -4.23
CA ASP A 72 -12.59 -4.99 -3.03
C ASP A 72 -11.98 -5.69 -1.79
N TYR A 73 -10.99 -6.59 -1.98
CA TYR A 73 -10.30 -7.30 -0.90
C TYR A 73 -8.89 -6.74 -0.58
N GLY A 74 -8.42 -5.72 -1.31
CA GLY A 74 -7.04 -5.23 -1.26
C GLY A 74 -6.54 -5.00 -2.69
N PHE A 75 -5.49 -5.71 -3.11
CA PHE A 75 -4.99 -5.58 -4.49
C PHE A 75 -4.33 -6.84 -5.06
N GLU A 76 -4.29 -6.91 -6.38
CA GLU A 76 -3.50 -7.87 -7.14
C GLU A 76 -2.18 -7.24 -7.54
N PHE A 77 -1.08 -7.93 -7.25
CA PHE A 77 0.28 -7.47 -7.52
C PHE A 77 0.97 -8.33 -8.58
N PHE A 78 1.62 -7.64 -9.51
CA PHE A 78 2.39 -8.22 -10.60
C PHE A 78 3.83 -7.71 -10.50
N GLY A 79 4.66 -8.42 -9.72
CA GLY A 79 6.07 -8.12 -9.47
C GLY A 79 6.68 -9.11 -8.47
N ASP A 80 7.81 -8.76 -7.85
CA ASP A 80 8.47 -9.57 -6.83
C ASP A 80 7.78 -9.40 -5.45
N ILE A 81 7.09 -10.45 -5.00
CA ILE A 81 6.34 -10.44 -3.73
C ILE A 81 7.22 -10.13 -2.51
N THR A 82 8.53 -10.37 -2.59
CA THR A 82 9.45 -10.08 -1.49
C THR A 82 9.54 -8.58 -1.19
N GLU A 83 9.34 -7.74 -2.19
CA GLU A 83 9.29 -6.28 -2.05
C GLU A 83 8.09 -5.84 -1.22
N ILE A 84 6.92 -6.43 -1.48
CA ILE A 84 5.70 -6.17 -0.69
C ILE A 84 5.89 -6.64 0.74
N THR A 85 6.46 -7.84 0.96
CA THR A 85 6.73 -8.35 2.31
C THR A 85 7.66 -7.40 3.08
N ARG A 86 8.73 -6.91 2.44
CA ARG A 86 9.65 -5.95 3.03
C ARG A 86 8.98 -4.61 3.36
N ILE A 87 8.10 -4.12 2.50
CA ILE A 87 7.32 -2.90 2.77
C ILE A 87 6.39 -3.14 3.97
N ARG A 88 5.71 -4.28 4.02
CA ARG A 88 4.83 -4.65 5.14
C ARG A 88 5.55 -4.70 6.48
N GLU A 89 6.79 -5.18 6.51
CA GLU A 89 7.63 -5.20 7.71
C GLU A 89 8.05 -3.79 8.21
N THR A 90 7.80 -2.73 7.42
CA THR A 90 8.13 -1.36 7.82
C THR A 90 7.14 -0.84 8.87
N ARG A 91 7.70 -0.26 9.95
CA ARG A 91 7.02 0.07 11.22
C ARG A 91 5.71 0.85 11.09
N CYS A 92 5.51 1.67 10.06
CA CYS A 92 4.34 2.53 9.91
C CYS A 92 3.01 1.79 9.65
N LEU A 93 3.05 0.61 9.05
CA LEU A 93 1.86 -0.20 8.78
C LEU A 93 1.29 -0.88 10.04
N TYR A 94 2.12 -1.03 11.09
CA TYR A 94 1.75 -1.68 12.35
C TYR A 94 1.42 -0.70 13.49
N ILE A 95 1.57 0.63 13.31
CA ILE A 95 1.34 1.61 14.39
C ILE A 95 -0.16 1.73 14.79
N GLY A 96 -1.07 1.08 14.06
CA GLY A 96 -2.47 0.91 14.45
C GLY A 96 -2.81 -0.39 15.18
N GLN A 97 -1.93 -1.40 15.21
CA GLN A 97 -2.17 -2.66 15.92
C GLN A 97 -1.59 -2.63 17.33
N GLN A 98 -2.13 -1.79 18.20
CA GLN A 98 -2.19 -2.14 19.61
C GLN A 98 -3.41 -3.05 19.79
N ASN A 99 -3.17 -4.34 20.07
CA ASN A 99 -4.12 -5.37 20.51
C ASN A 99 -4.78 -6.28 19.47
N HIS A 100 -3.99 -7.03 18.69
CA HIS A 100 -4.36 -8.43 18.42
C HIS A 100 -3.36 -9.32 19.15
N THR A 101 -3.66 -9.62 20.42
CA THR A 101 -3.12 -10.82 21.06
C THR A 101 -3.49 -12.02 20.19
N PRO A 102 -2.55 -12.91 19.86
CA PRO A 102 -2.91 -14.23 19.35
C PRO A 102 -3.82 -14.87 20.41
N LYS A 103 -5.04 -15.27 20.03
CA LYS A 103 -5.78 -16.23 20.84
C LYS A 103 -5.03 -17.55 20.72
N GLU A 104 -4.13 -17.78 21.66
CA GLU A 104 -3.63 -19.13 21.97
C GLU A 104 -4.82 -19.96 22.46
N GLY A 105 -4.88 -21.22 22.00
CA GLY A 105 -5.90 -22.19 22.37
C GLY A 105 -5.74 -22.73 23.78
#